data_AF-A0A6L8LMQ3-F1
#
_entry.id   AF-A0A6L8LMQ3-F1
#
_cell.length_a   1.000
_cell.length_b   1.000
_cell.length_c   1.000
_cell.angle_alpha   90.00
_cell.angle_beta   90.00
_cell.angle_gamma   90.00
#
_symmetry.space_group_name_H-M   'P 1'
#
loop_
_entity.id
_entity.type
_entity.pdbx_description
1 polymer ?
#
loop_
_entity_poly.entity_id
_entity_poly.type
_entity_poly.pdbx_seq_one_letter_code
_entity_poly.pdbx_strand_id
1 'polypeptide(L)' 'MLTGTLVPGVECPTLRTDDGKTIALSHLPGAAFAIGDRVTVTGSGYGASMSCQQEVLLVTKVEAAK' A
#
# COMPACT_ATOMS: atom_id res chain seq x y z
N MET A 1 -1.71 11.35 1.71
CA MET A 1 -1.57 10.68 0.40
C MET A 1 -0.11 10.29 0.26
N LEU A 2 0.17 9.11 -0.30
CA LEU A 2 1.52 8.58 -0.47
C LEU A 2 1.65 8.07 -1.89
N THR A 3 2.76 8.41 -2.55
CA THR A 3 3.04 7.96 -3.92
C THR A 3 4.27 7.05 -3.89
N GLY A 4 4.22 5.98 -4.66
CA GLY A 4 5.28 5.00 -4.69
C GLY A 4 4.99 3.83 -5.63
N THR A 5 5.80 2.79 -5.49
CA THR A 5 5.68 1.55 -6.25
C THR A 5 5.19 0.42 -5.36
N LEU A 6 4.22 -0.36 -5.84
CA LEU A 6 3.78 -1.58 -5.16
C LEU A 6 4.87 -2.63 -5.25
N VAL A 7 5.31 -3.15 -4.12
CA VAL A 7 6.35 -4.18 -4.00
C VAL A 7 5.83 -5.35 -3.16
N PRO A 8 6.33 -6.58 -3.41
CA PRO A 8 5.84 -7.73 -2.68
C PRO A 8 6.22 -7.61 -1.20
N GLY A 9 5.24 -7.78 -0.32
CA GLY A 9 5.49 -7.97 1.11
C GLY A 9 5.29 -9.43 1.49
N VAL A 10 5.66 -9.79 2.72
CA VAL A 10 5.61 -11.18 3.21
C VAL A 10 4.16 -11.68 3.30
N GLU A 11 3.31 -10.93 4.00
CA GLU A 11 1.89 -11.29 4.20
C GLU A 11 0.97 -10.42 3.33
N CYS A 12 1.26 -9.12 3.22
CA CYS A 12 0.44 -8.14 2.52
C CYS A 12 1.31 -7.31 1.56
N PRO A 13 0.74 -6.83 0.43
CA PRO A 13 1.48 -5.96 -0.48
C PRO A 13 1.94 -4.69 0.24
N THR A 14 3.11 -4.19 -0.15
CA THR A 14 3.70 -3.00 0.45
C THR A 14 3.87 -1.91 -0.60
N LEU A 15 3.78 -0.65 -0.17
CA LEU A 15 4.14 0.50 -0.97
C LEU A 15 5.55 0.94 -0.59
N ARG A 16 6.45 0.94 -1.56
CA ARG A 16 7.71 1.66 -1.44
C ARG A 16 7.51 3.09 -1.93
N THR A 17 7.44 4.02 -1.00
CA THR A 17 7.18 5.44 -1.28
C THR A 17 8.42 6.12 -1.85
N ASP A 18 8.20 7.25 -2.53
CA ASP A 18 9.29 8.03 -3.13
C ASP A 18 10.26 8.64 -2.10
N ASP A 19 9.80 8.83 -0.86
CA ASP A 19 10.66 9.24 0.27
C ASP A 19 11.45 8.07 0.89
N GLY A 20 11.39 6.89 0.27
CA GLY A 20 12.18 5.72 0.65
C GLY A 20 11.59 4.86 1.77
N LYS A 21 10.37 5.16 2.25
CA LYS A 21 9.69 4.34 3.26
C LYS A 21 9.02 3.13 2.60
N THR A 22 8.86 2.08 3.40
CA THR A 22 8.08 0.89 3.01
C THR A 22 6.91 0.76 3.95
N ILE A 23 5.70 0.71 3.40
CA ILE A 23 4.45 0.72 4.17
C ILE A 23 3.59 -0.45 3.72
N ALA A 24 3.20 -1.32 4.65
CA ALA A 24 2.25 -2.37 4.35
C ALA A 24 0.83 -1.79 4.15
N LEU A 25 0.14 -2.30 3.14
CA LEU A 25 -1.18 -1.83 2.75
C LEU A 25 -2.25 -2.88 3.10
N SER A 26 -3.40 -2.41 3.56
CA SER A 26 -4.61 -3.21 3.67
C SER A 26 -5.72 -2.66 2.79
N HIS A 27 -6.69 -3.49 2.44
CA HIS A 27 -7.85 -3.11 1.62
C HIS A 27 -7.45 -2.57 0.22
N LEU A 28 -6.33 -3.04 -0.33
CA LEU A 28 -5.98 -2.74 -1.71
C LEU A 28 -6.96 -3.47 -2.66
N PRO A 29 -7.59 -2.79 -3.62
CA PRO A 29 -8.41 -3.48 -4.63
C PRO A 29 -7.51 -4.31 -5.55
N GLY A 30 -7.29 -5.59 -5.19
CA GLY A 30 -6.27 -6.47 -5.77
C GLY A 30 -6.43 -6.81 -7.26
N ALA A 31 -7.57 -6.48 -7.88
CA ALA A 31 -7.79 -6.71 -9.31
C ALA A 31 -7.32 -5.56 -10.21
N ALA A 32 -7.08 -4.36 -9.66
CA ALA A 32 -6.82 -3.16 -10.44
C ALA A 32 -5.34 -2.73 -10.48
N PHE A 33 -4.53 -3.20 -9.54
CA PHE A 33 -3.12 -2.81 -9.42
C PHE A 33 -2.26 -4.03 -9.07
N ALA A 34 -1.14 -4.16 -9.77
CA ALA A 34 -0.20 -5.26 -9.64
C ALA A 34 1.09 -4.80 -8.96
N ILE A 35 1.88 -5.77 -8.48
CA ILE A 35 3.26 -5.53 -8.05
C ILE A 35 4.07 -4.95 -9.21
N GLY A 36 4.80 -3.87 -8.94
CA GLY A 36 5.52 -3.08 -9.94
C GLY A 36 4.78 -1.81 -10.36
N ASP A 37 3.46 -1.72 -10.13
CA ASP A 37 2.70 -0.53 -10.49
C ASP A 37 3.06 0.66 -9.62
N ARG A 38 3.13 1.82 -10.25
CA ARG A 38 3.28 3.10 -9.57
C ARG A 38 1.91 3.67 -9.26
N VAL A 39 1.64 3.90 -7.99
CA VAL A 39 0.32 4.30 -7.50
C VAL A 39 0.42 5.44 -6.50
N THR A 40 -0.66 6.21 -6.41
CA THR A 40 -0.92 7.11 -5.30
C THR A 40 -2.00 6.49 -4.43
N VAL A 41 -1.68 6.25 -3.15
CA VAL A 41 -2.61 5.74 -2.16
C VAL A 41 -3.06 6.86 -1.21
N THR A 42 -4.34 6.87 -0.91
CA THR A 42 -4.91 7.63 0.20
C THR A 42 -5.36 6.63 1.24
N GLY A 43 -4.99 6.87 2.50
CA GLY A 43 -5.46 6.07 3.62
C GLY A 43 -6.08 6.94 4.71
N SER A 44 -6.89 6.31 5.56
CA SER A 44 -7.55 6.97 6.70
C SER A 44 -6.72 6.95 7.98
N GLY A 45 -5.67 6.12 8.03
CA GLY A 45 -4.77 5.99 9.18
C GLY A 45 -4.01 4.67 9.17
N TYR A 46 -3.17 4.49 10.19
CA TYR A 46 -2.46 3.25 10.45
C TYR A 46 -3.21 2.43 11.51
N GLY A 47 -3.24 1.13 11.33
CA GLY A 47 -3.86 0.20 12.27
C GLY A 47 -3.11 -1.11 12.32
N ALA A 48 -3.17 -1.77 13.48
CA ALA A 48 -2.65 -3.13 13.62
C ALA A 48 -3.49 -4.09 12.76
N SER A 49 -2.83 -4.86 11.90
CA SER A 49 -3.47 -5.91 11.14
C SER A 49 -3.00 -7.27 11.63
N MET A 50 -3.96 -8.09 12.09
CA MET A 50 -3.69 -9.49 12.43
C MET A 50 -3.32 -10.32 11.19
N SER A 51 -3.88 -10.00 10.03
CA SER A 51 -3.62 -10.74 8.78
C SER A 51 -2.30 -10.38 8.13
N CYS A 52 -1.78 -9.18 8.37
CA CYS A 52 -0.47 -8.76 7.87
C CYS A 52 0.63 -8.89 8.94
N GLN A 53 0.25 -9.28 10.16
CA GLN A 53 1.10 -9.39 11.36
C GLN A 53 1.94 -8.14 11.65
N GLN A 54 1.46 -6.97 11.23
CA GLN A 54 2.16 -5.69 11.34
C GLN A 54 1.17 -4.53 11.28
N GLU A 55 1.67 -3.32 11.53
CA GLU A 55 0.90 -2.10 11.29
C GLU A 55 0.78 -1.83 9.78
N VAL A 56 -0.43 -1.52 9.34
CA VAL A 56 -0.75 -1.27 7.94
C VAL A 56 -1.46 0.06 7.76
N LEU A 57 -1.27 0.66 6.59
CA LEU A 57 -2.12 1.76 6.15
C LEU A 57 -3.48 1.19 5.71
N LEU A 58 -4.57 1.73 6.27
CA LEU A 58 -5.93 1.44 5.81
C LEU A 58 -6.21 2.26 4.56
N VAL A 59 -6.11 1.61 3.40
CA VAL A 59 -6.29 2.27 2.11
C VAL A 59 -7.76 2.57 1.87
N THR A 60 -8.06 3.84 1.59
CA THR A 60 -9.42 4.32 1.24
C THR A 60 -9.55 4.66 -0.24
N LYS A 61 -8.43 4.96 -0.92
CA LYS A 61 -8.39 5.22 -2.36
C LYS A 61 -7.03 4.83 -2.92
N VAL A 62 -7.04 4.26 -4.14
CA VAL A 62 -5.84 4.00 -4.94
C VAL A 62 -6.08 4.50 -6.36
N GLU A 63 -5.09 5.15 -6.94
CA GLU A 63 -5.09 5.56 -8.34
C GLU A 63 -3.70 5.41 -8.95
N ALA A 64 -3.63 5.21 -10.26
CA ALA A 64 -2.35 5.16 -10.97
C ALA A 64 -1.62 6.51 -10.82
N ALA A 65 -0.35 6.46 -10.47
CA ALA A 65 0.49 7.67 -10.44
C ALA A 65 0.90 7.99 -11.88
N LYS A 66 0.64 9.23 -12.31
CA LYS A 66 0.95 9.72 -13.65
C LYS A 66 2.38 10.23 -13.75
#